data_AF-A0AAD9HKK6-F1
#
_entry.id   AF-A0AAD9HKK6-F1
#
_cell.length_a   1.000
_cell.length_b   1.000
_cell.length_c   1.000
_cell.angle_alpha   90.00
_cell.angle_beta   90.00
_cell.angle_gamma   90.00
#
_symmetry.space_group_name_H-M   'P 1'
#
loop_
_entity.id
_entity.type
_entity.pdbx_description
1 polymer ?
#
loop_
_entity_poly.entity_id
_entity_poly.type
_entity_poly.pdbx_seq_one_letter_code
_entity_poly.pdbx_strand_id
1 'polypeptide(L)'
;MPAAKVFACPYFKRDPVRHLKCFMRFKLKRVKDVKQHLYRKHSFPEHCCPLCWATFDRRSDYDNHIRKRSCEAREMPGEYGDFMTVDQKKAISKRTDSGPDEHRQWYNVWKVLFPDEDQPASPYLKSTELEELIPIVRWFWKKNSSDIVSNILSSPRMAVTPRATNNSPAGIDQIF
;
A
#
# COMPACT_ATOMS: atom_id res chain seq x y z
N MET A 1 28.04 2.95 -6.23
CA MET A 1 27.53 2.10 -5.13
C MET A 1 26.17 1.55 -5.55
N PRO A 2 25.95 0.23 -5.61
CA PRO A 2 24.62 -0.31 -5.89
C PRO A 2 23.64 0.12 -4.78
N ALA A 3 22.41 0.45 -5.15
CA ALA A 3 21.38 0.84 -4.19
C ALA A 3 21.14 -0.30 -3.19
N ALA A 4 21.05 0.03 -1.89
CA ALA A 4 20.76 -0.96 -0.87
C ALA A 4 19.40 -1.62 -1.15
N LYS A 5 19.36 -2.97 -1.16
CA LYS A 5 18.12 -3.72 -1.38
C LYS A 5 17.12 -3.43 -0.26
N VAL A 6 15.87 -3.13 -0.62
CA VAL A 6 14.77 -2.85 0.31
C VAL A 6 13.76 -3.97 0.22
N PHE A 7 13.33 -4.52 1.35
CA PHE A 7 12.26 -5.52 1.39
C PHE A 7 10.93 -4.91 0.97
N ALA A 8 10.12 -5.71 0.28
CA ALA A 8 8.78 -5.34 -0.06
C ALA A 8 7.81 -5.70 1.08
N CYS A 9 6.68 -5.01 1.13
CA CYS A 9 5.53 -5.47 1.91
C CYS A 9 4.98 -6.77 1.24
N PRO A 10 4.76 -7.86 1.99
CA PRO A 10 4.17 -9.08 1.44
C PRO A 10 2.81 -8.85 0.75
N TYR A 11 1.93 -8.05 1.36
CA TYR A 11 0.63 -7.71 0.75
C TYR A 11 0.78 -6.93 -0.57
N PHE A 12 1.79 -6.04 -0.67
CA PHE A 12 2.13 -5.38 -1.94
C PHE A 12 2.67 -6.34 -2.99
N LYS A 13 3.49 -7.33 -2.60
CA LYS A 13 3.96 -8.34 -3.54
C LYS A 13 2.83 -9.23 -4.05
N ARG A 14 1.84 -9.54 -3.20
CA ARG A 14 0.66 -10.32 -3.58
C ARG A 14 -0.30 -9.53 -4.48
N ASP A 15 -0.67 -8.33 -4.07
CA ASP A 15 -1.57 -7.45 -4.83
C ASP A 15 -1.00 -6.02 -4.85
N PRO A 16 -0.23 -5.67 -5.90
CA PRO A 16 0.38 -4.35 -6.03
C PRO A 16 -0.62 -3.21 -6.20
N VAL A 17 -1.82 -3.50 -6.74
CA VAL A 17 -2.86 -2.49 -7.00
C VAL A 17 -3.50 -2.09 -5.68
N ARG A 18 -3.96 -3.06 -4.89
CA ARG A 18 -4.61 -2.81 -3.59
C ARG A 18 -3.67 -2.16 -2.59
N HIS A 19 -2.39 -2.55 -2.61
CA HIS A 19 -1.42 -2.18 -1.58
C HIS A 19 -0.36 -1.19 -2.06
N LEU A 20 -0.65 -0.41 -3.11
CA LEU A 20 0.26 0.61 -3.65
C LEU A 20 0.76 1.59 -2.57
N LYS A 21 -0.09 1.92 -1.59
CA LYS A 21 0.26 2.78 -0.46
C LYS A 21 1.37 2.18 0.43
N CYS A 22 1.48 0.85 0.54
CA CYS A 22 2.54 0.19 1.28
C CYS A 22 3.90 0.44 0.63
N PHE A 23 3.96 0.31 -0.70
CA PHE A 23 5.14 0.60 -1.49
C PHE A 23 5.53 2.08 -1.45
N MET A 24 4.57 2.98 -1.62
CA MET A 24 4.83 4.43 -1.72
C MET A 24 5.31 5.05 -0.40
N ARG A 25 4.81 4.57 0.74
CA ARG A 25 5.00 5.25 2.04
C ARG A 25 6.03 4.61 2.95
N PHE A 26 6.47 3.38 2.67
CA PHE A 26 7.31 2.62 3.59
C PHE A 26 8.55 2.07 2.90
N LYS A 27 9.72 2.26 3.53
CA LYS A 27 10.99 1.68 3.10
C LYS A 27 11.44 0.67 4.16
N LEU A 28 11.29 -0.61 3.87
CA LEU A 28 11.50 -1.70 4.83
C LEU A 28 12.93 -2.25 4.65
N LYS A 29 13.88 -1.78 5.45
CA LYS A 29 15.30 -2.13 5.28
C LYS A 29 15.66 -3.49 5.88
N ARG A 30 14.95 -3.90 6.93
CA ARG A 30 15.17 -5.14 7.68
C ARG A 30 13.86 -5.90 7.86
N VAL A 31 13.91 -7.20 8.13
CA VAL A 31 12.68 -7.98 8.34
C VAL A 31 11.91 -7.50 9.57
N LYS A 32 12.58 -7.00 10.62
CA LYS A 32 11.87 -6.39 11.75
C LYS A 32 11.07 -5.14 11.36
N ASP A 33 11.54 -4.39 10.36
CA ASP A 33 10.81 -3.22 9.83
C ASP A 33 9.57 -3.71 9.04
N VAL A 34 9.69 -4.82 8.30
CA VAL A 34 8.56 -5.50 7.64
C VAL A 34 7.52 -5.94 8.67
N LYS A 35 7.94 -6.65 9.72
CA LYS A 35 7.03 -7.09 10.79
C LYS A 35 6.32 -5.90 11.44
N GLN A 36 7.05 -4.84 11.79
CA GLN A 36 6.45 -3.61 12.35
C GLN A 36 5.43 -2.97 11.41
N HIS A 37 5.74 -2.91 10.11
CA HIS A 37 4.81 -2.41 9.10
C HIS A 37 3.53 -3.26 9.05
N LEU A 38 3.65 -4.59 9.03
CA LEU A 38 2.51 -5.50 9.07
C LEU A 38 1.64 -5.27 10.32
N TYR A 39 2.25 -5.09 11.51
CA TYR A 39 1.48 -4.78 12.72
C TYR A 39 0.68 -3.48 12.63
N ARG A 40 1.22 -2.47 11.95
CA ARG A 40 0.60 -1.14 11.90
C ARG A 40 -0.40 -0.96 10.76
N LYS A 41 -0.23 -1.70 9.66
CA LYS A 41 -1.00 -1.52 8.42
C LYS A 41 -1.84 -2.72 8.01
N HIS A 42 -1.50 -3.90 8.53
CA HIS A 42 -2.13 -5.16 8.18
C HIS A 42 -2.53 -5.94 9.45
N SER A 43 -2.93 -5.27 10.53
CA SER A 43 -3.59 -5.90 11.68
C SER A 43 -5.00 -5.36 11.85
N PHE A 44 -5.93 -6.23 12.27
CA PHE A 44 -7.26 -5.80 12.68
C PHE A 44 -7.18 -4.70 13.75
N PRO A 45 -8.12 -3.73 13.72
CA PRO A 45 -8.30 -2.80 14.81
C PRO A 45 -8.45 -3.54 16.15
N GLU A 46 -7.88 -2.99 17.21
CA GLU A 46 -7.82 -3.65 18.53
C GLU A 46 -9.21 -3.90 19.13
N HIS A 47 -10.20 -3.10 18.74
CA HIS A 47 -11.56 -3.12 19.25
C HIS A 47 -12.52 -3.43 18.11
N CYS A 48 -12.35 -4.59 17.46
CA CYS A 48 -13.20 -5.06 16.37
C CYS A 48 -13.93 -6.35 16.76
N CYS A 49 -15.24 -6.39 16.55
CA CYS A 49 -16.05 -7.57 16.82
C CYS A 49 -15.79 -8.68 15.79
N PRO A 50 -15.47 -9.92 16.20
CA PRO A 50 -15.19 -11.00 15.27
C PRO A 50 -16.44 -11.58 14.59
N LEU A 51 -17.65 -11.21 15.04
CA LEU A 51 -18.91 -11.69 14.46
C LEU A 51 -19.46 -10.73 13.41
N CYS A 52 -19.59 -9.45 13.77
CA CYS A 52 -20.22 -8.45 12.91
C CYS A 52 -19.25 -7.44 12.30
N TRP A 53 -17.96 -7.53 12.64
CA TRP A 53 -16.87 -6.67 12.13
C TRP A 53 -17.01 -5.18 12.48
N ALA A 54 -17.87 -4.84 13.45
CA ALA A 54 -17.99 -3.49 13.98
C ALA A 54 -16.72 -3.11 14.76
N THR A 55 -16.19 -1.91 14.47
CA THR A 55 -15.06 -1.32 15.17
C THR A 55 -15.54 -0.29 16.21
N PHE A 56 -14.85 -0.22 17.34
CA PHE A 56 -15.19 0.69 18.43
C PHE A 56 -13.98 1.54 18.83
N ASP A 57 -14.19 2.81 19.14
CA ASP A 57 -13.07 3.68 19.54
C ASP A 57 -12.62 3.43 20.98
N ARG A 58 -13.56 3.03 21.86
CA ARG A 58 -13.27 2.76 23.27
C ARG A 58 -13.37 1.28 23.57
N ARG A 59 -12.43 0.80 24.40
CA ARG A 59 -12.44 -0.56 24.92
C ARG A 59 -13.74 -0.92 25.65
N SER A 60 -14.32 0.03 26.39
CA SER A 60 -15.59 -0.14 27.10
C SER A 60 -16.75 -0.46 26.16
N ASP A 61 -16.79 0.18 25.01
CA ASP A 61 -17.89 0.06 24.05
C ASP A 61 -17.80 -1.30 23.34
N TYR A 62 -16.58 -1.71 22.97
CA TYR A 62 -16.29 -3.05 22.50
C TYR A 62 -16.67 -4.13 23.51
N ASP A 63 -16.20 -4.03 24.76
CA ASP A 63 -16.48 -5.03 25.79
C ASP A 63 -17.99 -5.13 26.08
N ASN A 64 -18.70 -4.00 26.08
CA ASN A 64 -20.16 -3.98 26.23
C ASN A 64 -20.86 -4.68 25.06
N HIS A 65 -20.42 -4.40 23.82
CA HIS A 65 -20.93 -5.06 22.63
C HIS A 65 -20.74 -6.59 22.69
N ILE A 66 -19.53 -7.04 23.02
CA ILE A 66 -19.21 -8.47 23.13
C ILE A 66 -20.01 -9.14 24.26
N ARG A 67 -20.18 -8.48 25.41
CA ARG A 67 -20.98 -9.01 26.54
C ARG A 67 -22.46 -9.12 26.21
N LYS A 68 -23.03 -8.13 25.53
CA LYS A 68 -24.46 -8.12 25.15
C LYS A 68 -24.79 -9.21 24.12
N ARG A 69 -23.81 -9.66 23.33
CA ARG A 69 -23.98 -10.66 22.25
C ARG A 69 -25.15 -10.35 21.32
N SER A 70 -25.45 -9.08 21.12
CA SER A 70 -26.65 -8.62 20.41
C SER A 70 -26.42 -8.43 18.91
N CYS A 71 -25.33 -8.97 18.36
CA CYS A 71 -24.96 -8.81 16.97
C CYS A 71 -24.99 -10.16 16.25
N GLU A 72 -25.37 -10.13 14.98
CA GLU A 72 -25.38 -11.31 14.11
C GLU A 72 -24.04 -11.49 13.42
N ALA A 73 -23.69 -12.74 13.14
CA ALA A 73 -22.53 -13.09 12.34
C ALA A 73 -22.72 -12.57 10.91
N ARG A 74 -21.70 -11.90 10.38
CA ARG A 74 -21.67 -11.39 9.00
C ARG A 74 -20.44 -11.91 8.29
N GLU A 75 -20.54 -12.00 6.96
CA GLU A 75 -19.38 -12.25 6.13
C GLU A 75 -18.32 -11.17 6.36
N MET A 76 -17.05 -11.58 6.37
CA MET A 76 -15.93 -10.67 6.54
C MET A 76 -15.86 -9.70 5.35
N PRO A 77 -15.91 -8.38 5.59
CA PRO A 77 -15.78 -7.42 4.51
C PRO A 77 -14.49 -7.63 3.70
N GLY A 78 -14.54 -7.49 2.38
CA GLY A 78 -13.42 -7.79 1.49
C GLY A 78 -12.16 -6.93 1.73
N GLU A 79 -12.34 -5.75 2.33
CA GLU A 79 -11.26 -4.89 2.82
C GLU A 79 -10.45 -5.54 3.95
N TYR A 80 -11.04 -6.50 4.69
CA TYR A 80 -10.33 -7.22 5.73
C TYR A 80 -9.41 -8.32 5.21
N GLY A 81 -9.51 -8.70 3.92
CA GLY A 81 -8.54 -9.57 3.26
C GLY A 81 -7.10 -9.01 3.23
N ASP A 82 -6.96 -7.75 3.63
CA ASP A 82 -5.69 -7.03 3.74
C ASP A 82 -5.12 -7.03 5.17
N PHE A 83 -5.75 -7.71 6.14
CA PHE A 83 -5.24 -7.85 7.50
C PHE A 83 -4.84 -9.29 7.85
N MET A 84 -3.92 -9.39 8.80
CA MET A 84 -3.49 -10.65 9.42
C MET A 84 -4.55 -11.12 10.40
N THR A 85 -4.81 -12.43 10.42
CA THR A 85 -5.54 -13.06 11.52
C THR A 85 -4.77 -12.93 12.84
N VAL A 86 -5.46 -13.16 13.96
CA VAL A 86 -4.83 -13.18 15.29
C VAL A 86 -3.69 -14.20 15.35
N ASP A 87 -3.88 -15.37 14.75
CA ASP A 87 -2.88 -16.44 14.73
C ASP A 87 -1.68 -16.10 13.85
N GLN A 88 -1.90 -15.50 12.68
CA GLN A 88 -0.82 -15.00 11.81
C GLN A 88 -0.01 -13.91 12.52
N LYS A 89 -0.70 -12.96 13.16
CA LYS A 89 -0.08 -11.87 13.94
C LYS A 89 0.81 -12.43 15.06
N LYS A 90 0.33 -13.46 15.77
CA LYS A 90 1.05 -14.17 16.83
C LYS A 90 2.22 -15.01 16.28
N ALA A 91 2.06 -15.66 15.14
CA ALA A 91 3.11 -16.42 14.50
C ALA A 91 4.27 -15.53 14.03
N ILE A 92 3.95 -14.37 13.45
CA ILE A 92 4.95 -13.38 13.00
C ILE A 92 5.67 -12.71 14.19
N SER A 93 5.01 -12.60 15.35
CA SER A 93 5.57 -11.95 16.55
C SER A 93 6.60 -12.81 17.26
N LYS A 94 6.49 -14.14 17.11
CA LYS A 94 7.51 -15.06 17.62
C LYS A 94 8.86 -14.67 17.01
N ARG A 95 9.88 -14.67 17.88
CA ARG A 95 11.27 -14.55 17.43
C ARG A 95 11.57 -15.80 16.59
N THR A 96 11.56 -15.64 15.28
CA THR A 96 12.28 -16.53 14.38
C THR A 96 13.75 -16.40 14.74
N ASP A 97 14.44 -17.51 14.98
CA ASP A 97 15.87 -17.51 15.32
C ASP A 97 16.61 -16.45 14.51
N SER A 98 17.34 -15.60 15.22
CA SER A 98 18.08 -14.46 14.71
C SER A 98 19.29 -14.90 13.86
N GLY A 99 19.12 -15.93 13.03
CA GLY A 99 20.10 -16.32 12.03
C GLY A 99 20.33 -15.16 11.07
N PRO A 100 21.52 -15.05 10.48
CA PRO A 100 21.95 -13.90 9.69
C PRO A 100 21.16 -13.71 8.37
N ASP A 101 20.31 -14.66 8.00
CA ASP A 101 19.60 -14.68 6.73
C ASP A 101 18.23 -13.98 6.80
N GLU A 102 18.24 -12.64 6.77
CA GLU A 102 17.01 -11.83 6.65
C GLU A 102 16.18 -12.17 5.39
N HIS A 103 16.83 -12.63 4.32
CA HIS A 103 16.12 -13.01 3.09
C HIS A 103 15.19 -14.21 3.34
N ARG A 104 15.67 -15.27 3.99
CA ARG A 104 14.84 -16.42 4.38
C ARG A 104 13.78 -16.04 5.42
N GLN A 105 14.09 -15.13 6.35
CA GLN A 105 13.11 -14.68 7.33
C GLN A 105 11.91 -13.98 6.67
N TRP A 106 12.12 -13.22 5.59
CA TRP A 106 11.01 -12.62 4.83
C TRP A 106 10.10 -13.69 4.21
N TYR A 107 10.68 -14.75 3.63
CA TYR A 107 9.89 -15.86 3.09
C TYR A 107 9.13 -16.65 4.16
N ASN A 108 9.66 -16.76 5.38
CA ASN A 108 8.90 -17.31 6.50
C ASN A 108 7.67 -16.45 6.84
N VAL A 109 7.80 -15.12 6.76
CA VAL A 109 6.65 -14.21 6.91
C VAL A 109 5.65 -14.44 5.79
N TRP A 110 6.09 -14.55 4.53
CA TRP A 110 5.21 -14.87 3.40
C TRP A 110 4.38 -16.13 3.64
N LYS A 111 5.03 -17.25 4.01
CA LYS A 111 4.36 -18.53 4.25
C LYS A 111 3.33 -18.49 5.37
N VAL A 112 3.54 -17.65 6.38
CA VAL A 112 2.54 -17.46 7.45
C VAL A 112 1.33 -16.67 6.93
N LEU A 113 1.57 -15.64 6.12
CA LEU A 113 0.50 -14.77 5.60
C LEU A 113 -0.33 -15.46 4.52
N PHE A 114 0.34 -16.19 3.62
CA PHE A 114 -0.23 -16.74 2.39
C PHE A 114 0.23 -18.21 2.24
N PRO A 115 -0.24 -19.13 3.11
CA PRO A 115 0.23 -20.51 3.15
C PRO A 115 -0.06 -21.28 1.86
N ASP A 116 -1.13 -20.92 1.17
CA ASP A 116 -1.62 -21.60 -0.04
C ASP A 116 -1.16 -20.91 -1.34
N GLU A 117 -0.33 -19.87 -1.24
CA GLU A 117 0.16 -19.11 -2.40
C GLU A 117 1.64 -19.34 -2.65
N ASP A 118 2.00 -19.46 -3.93
CA ASP A 118 3.40 -19.52 -4.33
C ASP A 118 4.16 -18.27 -3.88
N GLN A 119 5.36 -18.50 -3.37
CA GLN A 119 6.23 -17.40 -2.95
C GLN A 119 6.74 -16.60 -4.16
N PRO A 120 6.87 -15.27 -4.03
CA PRO A 120 7.36 -14.44 -5.13
C PRO A 120 8.84 -14.73 -5.41
N ALA A 121 9.24 -14.47 -6.66
CA ALA A 121 10.62 -14.67 -7.11
C ALA A 121 11.67 -13.88 -6.31
N SER A 122 11.28 -12.79 -5.64
CA SER A 122 12.17 -11.98 -4.79
C SER A 122 11.40 -11.31 -3.66
N PRO A 123 11.99 -11.24 -2.44
CA PRO A 123 11.39 -10.52 -1.31
C PRO A 123 11.63 -9.01 -1.38
N TYR A 124 12.47 -8.55 -2.32
CA TYR A 124 12.89 -7.17 -2.45
C TYR A 124 12.04 -6.41 -3.46
N LEU A 125 11.98 -5.09 -3.27
CA LEU A 125 11.57 -4.18 -4.33
C LEU A 125 12.58 -4.22 -5.48
N LYS A 126 12.11 -3.95 -6.69
CA LYS A 126 12.97 -3.77 -7.87
C LYS A 126 13.89 -2.56 -7.69
N SER A 127 14.88 -2.48 -8.57
CA SER A 127 15.96 -1.49 -8.49
C SER A 127 15.45 -0.06 -8.52
N THR A 128 14.35 0.20 -9.23
CA THR A 128 13.72 1.52 -9.31
C THR A 128 12.25 1.49 -8.96
N GLU A 129 11.73 2.62 -8.49
CA GLU A 129 10.30 2.76 -8.20
C GLU A 129 9.44 2.62 -9.46
N LEU A 130 9.95 3.10 -10.60
CA LEU A 130 9.25 3.02 -11.87
C LEU A 130 9.05 1.56 -12.33
N GLU A 131 10.03 0.69 -12.12
CA GLU A 131 9.91 -0.74 -12.45
C GLU A 131 8.83 -1.47 -11.64
N GLU A 132 8.53 -0.99 -10.43
CA GLU A 132 7.39 -1.48 -9.63
C GLU A 132 6.06 -0.91 -10.12
N LEU A 133 6.05 0.31 -10.65
CA LEU A 133 4.83 1.01 -11.07
C LEU A 133 4.37 0.65 -12.48
N ILE A 134 5.28 0.39 -13.40
CA ILE A 134 4.96 0.09 -14.80
C ILE A 134 3.91 -1.03 -14.94
N PRO A 135 4.01 -2.18 -14.24
CA PRO A 135 3.01 -3.23 -14.34
C PRO A 135 1.62 -2.77 -13.86
N ILE A 136 1.58 -1.95 -12.80
CA ILE A 136 0.35 -1.42 -12.21
C ILE A 136 -0.34 -0.44 -13.17
N VAL A 137 0.44 0.48 -13.75
CA VAL A 137 -0.06 1.45 -14.74
C VAL A 137 -0.58 0.75 -15.98
N ARG A 138 0.15 -0.26 -16.50
CA ARG A 138 -0.31 -1.06 -17.66
C ARG A 138 -1.62 -1.77 -17.37
N TRP A 139 -1.75 -2.37 -16.18
CA TRP A 139 -3.00 -3.01 -15.76
C TRP A 139 -4.15 -1.99 -15.69
N PHE A 140 -3.92 -0.82 -15.07
CA PHE A 140 -4.94 0.21 -14.94
C PHE A 140 -5.38 0.76 -16.31
N TRP A 141 -4.43 1.01 -17.21
CA TRP A 141 -4.72 1.42 -18.58
C TRP A 141 -5.55 0.37 -19.30
N LYS A 142 -5.12 -0.90 -19.29
CA LYS A 142 -5.85 -2.00 -19.97
C LYS A 142 -7.30 -2.12 -19.45
N LYS A 143 -7.52 -1.88 -18.16
CA LYS A 143 -8.84 -2.02 -17.54
C LYS A 143 -9.77 -0.84 -17.81
N ASN A 144 -9.24 0.38 -17.94
CA ASN A 144 -10.04 1.61 -17.94
C ASN A 144 -9.80 2.52 -19.16
N SER A 145 -9.08 2.05 -20.19
CA SER A 145 -8.64 2.92 -21.30
C SER A 145 -9.77 3.61 -22.03
N SER A 146 -10.90 2.93 -22.26
CA SER A 146 -12.08 3.52 -22.91
C SER A 146 -12.60 4.73 -22.15
N ASP A 147 -12.78 4.58 -20.84
CA ASP A 147 -13.37 5.60 -19.98
C ASP A 147 -12.39 6.76 -19.78
N ILE A 148 -11.09 6.46 -19.63
CA ILE A 148 -10.03 7.47 -19.57
C ILE A 148 -10.03 8.30 -20.84
N VAL A 149 -9.99 7.66 -22.01
CA VAL A 149 -9.96 8.36 -23.31
C VAL A 149 -11.25 9.17 -23.51
N SER A 150 -12.41 8.58 -23.23
CA SER A 150 -13.70 9.29 -23.34
C SER A 150 -13.72 10.54 -22.47
N ASN A 151 -13.32 10.43 -21.20
CA ASN A 151 -13.30 11.57 -20.28
C ASN A 151 -12.34 12.67 -20.74
N ILE A 152 -11.17 12.31 -21.28
CA ILE A 152 -10.22 13.29 -21.83
C ILE A 152 -10.80 14.01 -23.05
N LEU A 153 -11.45 13.27 -23.96
CA LEU A 153 -12.06 13.85 -25.17
C LEU A 153 -13.28 14.72 -24.85
N SER A 154 -14.03 14.38 -23.80
CA SER A 154 -15.20 15.13 -23.35
C SER A 154 -14.86 16.33 -22.45
N SER A 155 -13.65 16.41 -21.91
CA SER A 155 -13.23 17.56 -21.09
C SER A 155 -13.09 18.82 -21.96
N PRO A 156 -13.65 19.98 -21.55
CA PRO A 156 -13.38 21.24 -22.23
C PRO A 156 -11.87 21.46 -22.31
N ARG A 157 -11.35 21.80 -23.49
CA ARG A 157 -9.96 22.24 -23.62
C ARG A 157 -9.77 23.43 -22.69
N MET A 158 -8.86 23.33 -21.72
CA MET A 158 -8.42 24.53 -21.00
C MET A 158 -7.90 25.51 -22.04
N ALA A 159 -8.58 26.64 -22.20
CA ALA A 159 -8.11 27.73 -23.03
C ALA A 159 -6.77 28.18 -22.44
N VAL A 160 -5.67 27.84 -23.11
CA VAL A 160 -4.37 28.41 -22.82
C VAL A 160 -4.48 29.87 -23.24
N THR A 161 -4.74 30.76 -22.29
CA THR A 161 -4.63 32.19 -22.54
C THR A 161 -3.17 32.49 -22.88
N PRO A 162 -2.88 33.09 -24.05
CA PRO A 162 -1.53 33.53 -24.35
C PRO A 162 -1.09 34.54 -23.29
N ARG A 163 0.02 34.27 -22.62
CA ARG A 163 0.68 35.23 -21.72
C ARG A 163 1.01 36.47 -22.56
N ALA A 164 0.37 37.59 -22.28
CA ALA A 164 0.69 38.86 -22.91
C ALA A 164 2.17 39.16 -22.74
N THR A 165 2.91 39.15 -23.85
CA THR A 165 4.28 39.68 -23.91
C THR A 165 4.17 41.20 -23.84
N ASN A 166 4.39 41.76 -22.65
CA ASN A 166 4.68 43.19 -22.52
C ASN A 166 6.07 43.45 -23.10
N ASN A 167 6.13 43.77 -24.39
CA ASN A 167 7.27 44.45 -24.97
C ASN A 167 7.22 45.92 -24.54
N SER A 168 8.06 46.31 -23.59
CA SER A 168 8.47 47.71 -23.45
C SER A 168 9.42 48.05 -24.59
N PRO A 169 9.19 49.11 -25.37
CA PRO A 169 10.18 49.57 -26.33
C PRO A 169 11.25 50.37 -25.59
N ALA A 170 12.45 49.80 -25.49
CA ALA A 170 13.66 50.57 -25.24
C ALA A 170 14.03 51.28 -26.55
N GLY A 171 13.73 52.58 -26.62
CA GLY A 171 14.31 53.48 -27.62
C GLY A 171 15.65 53.99 -27.11
N ILE A 172 16.69 53.71 -27.87
CA ILE A 172 18.09 54.11 -27.67
C ILE A 172 18.34 55.53 -28.23
N ASP A 173 19.06 56.33 -27.44
CA ASP A 173 20.02 57.43 -27.69
C ASP A 173 19.83 58.56 -28.71
N GLN A 174 20.27 59.74 -28.21
CA GLN A 174 21.06 60.87 -28.78
C GLN A 174 20.40 62.21 -28.37
N ILE A 175 21.06 63.28 -27.88
CA ILE A 175 22.29 63.98 -28.31
C ILE A 175 22.85 64.84 -27.13
N PHE A 176 24.19 65.01 -27.13
CA PHE A 176 25.12 65.93 -26.43
C PHE A 176 26.02 65.31 -25.36
#